data_AF-A0A521U985-F1
#
_entry.id   AF-A0A521U985-F1
#
_cell.length_a   1.000
_cell.length_b   1.000
_cell.length_c   1.000
_cell.angle_alpha   90.00
_cell.angle_beta   90.00
_cell.angle_gamma   90.00
#
_symmetry.space_group_name_H-M   'P 1'
#
loop_
_entity.id
_entity.type
_entity.pdbx_description
1 polymer ?
#
loop_
_entity_poly.entity_id
_entity_poly.type
_entity_poly.pdbx_seq_one_letter_code
_entity_poly.pdbx_strand_id
1 'polypeptide(L)'
;MKHGWMALVGLCLGSMAAVTIGCDGDSKLTVVTEEGAAAPHVNLPTVPTLPPPPPINHTDGSFTVYGVRHQATRDTNLWSKQQRVHGFIVSVYTARNPRGLPCTEADRCVEERPHIYISDNRTERDPAKMMMVTGYATFQHEIEAARSAARSGRQPTAAQLAQIAAGLVKPVPTDFDEGAEVVVTGNFTRRAANGQADSNGLLEYTSHTTTTPAPPPANAPRR
;
A
#
# COMPACT_ATOMS: atom_id res chain seq x y z
N MET A 1 -69.25 17.28 14.19
CA MET A 1 -69.46 15.93 13.65
C MET A 1 -68.32 15.08 14.22
N LYS A 2 -68.42 14.51 15.43
CA LYS A 2 -69.15 13.31 15.91
C LYS A 2 -68.84 12.01 15.13
N HIS A 3 -68.46 11.00 15.94
CA HIS A 3 -68.29 9.54 15.70
C HIS A 3 -66.91 9.10 15.20
N GLY A 4 -66.16 8.18 15.83
CA GLY A 4 -66.43 7.27 16.94
C GLY A 4 -66.05 5.83 16.57
N TRP A 5 -65.28 5.15 17.46
CA TRP A 5 -65.26 3.70 17.77
C TRP A 5 -65.10 2.66 16.63
N MET A 6 -64.04 1.84 16.62
CA MET A 6 -63.75 0.61 17.40
C MET A 6 -64.17 -0.71 16.70
N ALA A 7 -63.25 -1.68 16.79
CA ALA A 7 -63.42 -3.15 16.69
C ALA A 7 -63.58 -3.75 15.27
N LEU A 8 -63.15 -4.97 14.90
CA LEU A 8 -62.76 -6.21 15.60
C LEU A 8 -61.71 -6.93 14.70
N VAL A 9 -60.61 -7.48 15.21
CA VAL A 9 -60.41 -8.88 15.64
C VAL A 9 -60.52 -9.93 14.52
N GLY A 10 -59.41 -10.65 14.28
CA GLY A 10 -59.43 -12.13 14.20
C GLY A 10 -59.04 -12.77 12.87
N LEU A 11 -57.80 -13.28 12.80
CA LEU A 11 -57.42 -14.70 12.55
C LEU A 11 -55.93 -14.70 12.11
N CYS A 12 -55.00 -15.10 12.98
CA CYS A 12 -54.55 -16.48 13.23
C CYS A 12 -53.36 -16.91 12.35
N LEU A 13 -52.21 -17.04 13.03
CA LEU A 13 -51.21 -18.10 12.93
C LEU A 13 -50.37 -18.27 11.64
N GLY A 14 -49.05 -18.28 11.86
CA GLY A 14 -48.01 -18.74 10.92
C GLY A 14 -47.18 -17.58 10.37
N SER A 15 -45.89 -17.42 10.61
CA SER A 15 -44.87 -18.42 10.91
C SER A 15 -43.69 -17.75 11.61
N MET A 16 -43.15 -18.46 12.59
CA MET A 16 -41.91 -18.17 13.28
C MET A 16 -40.71 -18.02 12.32
N ALA A 17 -39.82 -17.10 12.71
CA ALA A 17 -38.36 -17.24 12.68
C ALA A 17 -37.69 -17.68 11.36
N ALA A 18 -37.25 -16.71 10.57
CA ALA A 18 -36.05 -16.86 9.75
C ALA A 18 -34.90 -16.15 10.49
N VAL A 19 -34.27 -16.89 11.39
CA VAL A 19 -33.02 -16.51 12.04
C VAL A 19 -31.93 -16.46 10.98
N THR A 20 -31.19 -15.36 11.01
CA THR A 20 -29.89 -15.13 10.39
C THR A 20 -28.95 -16.31 10.60
N ILE A 21 -28.66 -17.08 9.54
CA ILE A 21 -27.47 -17.92 9.48
C ILE A 21 -26.44 -17.14 8.68
N GLY A 22 -25.70 -16.28 9.38
CA GLY A 22 -24.40 -15.82 8.92
C GLY A 22 -23.44 -16.99 8.92
N CYS A 23 -22.63 -17.10 7.88
CA CYS A 23 -21.45 -17.96 7.81
C CYS A 23 -20.38 -17.46 8.80
N ASP A 24 -20.63 -17.62 10.10
CA ASP A 24 -19.60 -17.65 11.12
C ASP A 24 -19.67 -19.02 11.76
N GLY A 25 -18.87 -19.93 11.20
CA GLY A 25 -18.70 -21.28 11.68
C GLY A 25 -17.28 -21.68 11.36
N ASP A 26 -16.36 -21.39 12.27
CA ASP A 26 -15.10 -22.11 12.40
C ASP A 26 -15.42 -23.60 12.35
N SER A 27 -15.25 -24.19 11.16
CA SER A 27 -15.46 -25.62 10.94
C SER A 27 -14.26 -26.35 11.53
N LYS A 28 -14.24 -26.49 12.85
CA LYS A 28 -13.43 -27.50 13.53
C LYS A 28 -14.12 -28.86 13.36
N LEU A 29 -14.20 -29.32 12.10
CA LEU A 29 -14.58 -30.70 11.80
C LEU A 29 -13.48 -31.60 12.37
N THR A 30 -13.75 -32.21 13.51
CA THR A 30 -12.95 -33.34 13.98
C THR A 30 -13.41 -34.53 13.15
N VAL A 31 -12.81 -34.69 11.97
CA VAL A 31 -12.99 -35.90 11.17
C VAL A 31 -12.30 -37.02 11.93
N VAL A 32 -13.08 -37.85 12.62
CA VAL A 32 -12.59 -39.14 13.09
C VAL A 32 -12.50 -40.03 11.85
N THR A 33 -11.30 -40.09 11.27
CA THR A 33 -11.01 -41.04 10.20
C THR A 33 -10.93 -42.42 10.81
N GLU A 34 -12.00 -43.20 10.75
CA GLU A 34 -11.89 -44.64 10.96
C GLU A 34 -11.26 -45.26 9.71
N GLU A 35 -9.92 -45.24 9.64
CA GLU A 35 -9.20 -46.11 8.73
C GLU A 35 -9.47 -47.55 9.15
N GLY A 36 -10.36 -48.22 8.41
CA GLY A 36 -10.58 -49.66 8.58
C GLY A 36 -9.25 -50.40 8.44
N ALA A 37 -9.01 -51.41 9.27
CA ALA A 37 -7.74 -52.16 9.35
C ALA A 37 -7.27 -52.84 8.03
N ALA A 38 -8.07 -52.76 6.96
CA ALA A 38 -7.77 -53.26 5.61
C ALA A 38 -7.64 -52.14 4.56
N ALA A 39 -7.56 -50.87 4.97
CA ALA A 39 -7.33 -49.76 4.06
C ALA A 39 -5.97 -49.93 3.35
N PRO A 40 -5.91 -49.92 2.01
CA PRO A 40 -4.65 -49.98 1.30
C PRO A 40 -3.81 -48.76 1.68
N HIS A 41 -2.64 -48.97 2.30
CA HIS A 41 -1.66 -47.92 2.50
C HIS A 41 -1.10 -47.51 1.12
N VAL A 42 -1.78 -46.58 0.47
CA VAL A 42 -1.31 -46.00 -0.78
C VAL A 42 -0.09 -45.15 -0.44
N ASN A 43 1.08 -45.53 -0.97
CA ASN A 43 2.28 -44.69 -0.93
C ASN A 43 2.07 -43.46 -1.82
N LEU A 44 1.30 -42.50 -1.32
CA LEU A 44 1.16 -41.21 -1.96
C LEU A 44 2.52 -40.49 -1.89
N PRO A 45 2.93 -39.78 -2.96
CA PRO A 45 4.09 -38.92 -2.89
C PRO A 45 3.86 -37.88 -1.79
N THR A 46 4.93 -37.52 -1.07
CA THR A 46 4.88 -36.46 -0.06
C THR A 46 4.28 -35.20 -0.67
N VAL A 47 3.22 -34.68 -0.06
CA VAL A 47 2.58 -33.44 -0.50
C VAL A 47 3.66 -32.36 -0.58
N PRO A 48 3.86 -31.71 -1.74
CA PRO A 48 4.79 -30.61 -1.86
C PRO A 48 4.43 -29.53 -0.83
N THR A 49 5.35 -29.22 0.07
CA THR A 49 5.13 -28.17 1.06
C THR A 49 5.17 -26.82 0.36
N LEU A 50 4.08 -26.05 0.47
CA LEU A 50 4.07 -24.66 0.02
C LEU A 50 4.98 -23.82 0.92
N PRO A 51 5.71 -22.84 0.36
CA PRO A 51 6.48 -21.90 1.17
C PRO A 51 5.52 -21.14 2.11
N PRO A 52 5.97 -20.77 3.32
CA PRO A 52 5.17 -19.94 4.21
C PRO A 52 4.86 -18.59 3.54
N PRO A 53 3.71 -17.98 3.86
CA PRO A 53 3.38 -16.66 3.34
C PRO A 53 4.44 -15.63 3.78
N PRO A 54 4.66 -14.58 2.98
CA PRO A 54 5.52 -13.47 3.40
C PRO A 54 5.03 -12.86 4.73
N PRO A 55 5.94 -12.29 5.55
CA PRO A 55 5.56 -11.65 6.80
C PRO A 55 4.64 -10.45 6.56
N ILE A 56 3.72 -10.19 7.48
CA ILE A 56 2.81 -9.03 7.41
C ILE A 56 3.51 -7.75 7.85
N ASN A 57 4.35 -7.84 8.89
CA ASN A 57 5.06 -6.71 9.46
C ASN A 57 6.56 -6.97 9.49
N HIS A 58 7.32 -5.90 9.43
CA HIS A 58 8.73 -5.87 9.84
C HIS A 58 8.86 -5.84 11.36
N THR A 59 10.08 -6.05 11.85
CA THR A 59 10.38 -6.08 13.30
C THR A 59 10.14 -4.75 14.00
N ASP A 60 10.16 -3.64 13.26
CA ASP A 60 9.88 -2.28 13.75
C ASP A 60 8.37 -1.94 13.80
N GLY A 61 7.51 -2.93 13.50
CA GLY A 61 6.05 -2.79 13.48
C GLY A 61 5.50 -2.09 12.24
N SER A 62 6.34 -1.71 11.28
CA SER A 62 5.87 -1.24 9.97
C SER A 62 5.34 -2.41 9.13
N PHE A 63 4.38 -2.14 8.26
CA PHE A 63 3.87 -3.14 7.33
C PHE A 63 4.88 -3.44 6.23
N THR A 64 4.92 -4.69 5.79
CA THR A 64 5.45 -5.05 4.46
C THR A 64 4.45 -4.61 3.38
N VAL A 65 4.90 -4.46 2.14
CA VAL A 65 4.02 -4.19 0.99
C VAL A 65 2.99 -5.30 0.83
N TYR A 66 3.41 -6.56 0.96
CA TYR A 66 2.48 -7.70 1.04
C TYR A 66 1.48 -7.56 2.19
N GLY A 67 1.96 -7.25 3.39
CA GLY A 67 1.19 -7.24 4.62
C GLY A 67 0.10 -6.20 4.66
N VAL A 68 0.39 -4.96 4.26
CA VAL A 68 -0.64 -3.90 4.23
C VAL A 68 -1.75 -4.24 3.23
N ARG A 69 -1.39 -4.80 2.06
CA ARG A 69 -2.37 -5.23 1.04
C ARG A 69 -3.20 -6.38 1.54
N HIS A 70 -2.55 -7.41 2.08
CA HIS A 70 -3.19 -8.61 2.61
C HIS A 70 -4.14 -8.26 3.75
N GLN A 71 -3.71 -7.44 4.70
CA GLN A 71 -4.55 -7.02 5.82
C GLN A 71 -5.74 -6.18 5.36
N ALA A 72 -5.58 -5.31 4.34
CA ALA A 72 -6.67 -4.52 3.79
C ALA A 72 -7.73 -5.34 3.02
N THR A 73 -7.45 -6.60 2.68
CA THR A 73 -8.48 -7.54 2.18
C THR A 73 -9.38 -8.06 3.30
N ARG A 74 -8.88 -8.06 4.55
CA ARG A 74 -9.58 -8.57 5.73
C ARG A 74 -10.23 -7.46 6.55
N ASP A 75 -9.56 -6.32 6.67
CA ASP A 75 -10.04 -5.14 7.37
C ASP A 75 -10.20 -3.96 6.38
N THR A 76 -11.45 -3.70 6.00
CA THR A 76 -11.78 -2.59 5.11
C THR A 76 -11.45 -1.22 5.72
N ASN A 77 -11.28 -1.13 7.04
CA ASN A 77 -10.94 0.11 7.70
C ASN A 77 -9.49 0.52 7.51
N LEU A 78 -8.61 -0.35 7.00
CA LEU A 78 -7.24 0.04 6.67
C LEU A 78 -7.16 0.98 5.46
N TRP A 79 -8.16 0.91 4.58
CA TRP A 79 -8.30 1.87 3.50
C TRP A 79 -8.53 3.27 4.07
N SER A 80 -7.90 4.26 3.46
CA SER A 80 -7.93 5.68 3.84
C SER A 80 -7.36 5.98 5.22
N LYS A 81 -6.63 5.04 5.85
CA LYS A 81 -5.87 5.29 7.08
C LYS A 81 -4.40 5.49 6.80
N GLN A 82 -3.76 6.27 7.66
CA GLN A 82 -2.31 6.40 7.64
C GLN A 82 -1.66 5.09 8.07
N GLN A 83 -0.73 4.61 7.24
CA GLN A 83 0.06 3.40 7.47
C GLN A 83 1.55 3.71 7.35
N ARG A 84 2.36 2.93 8.06
CA ARG A 84 3.81 2.89 7.91
C ARG A 84 4.15 1.65 7.11
N VAL A 85 4.74 1.82 5.93
CA VAL A 85 5.12 0.72 5.05
C VAL A 85 6.61 0.78 4.80
N HIS A 86 7.29 -0.34 5.01
CA HIS A 86 8.73 -0.46 4.86
C HIS A 86 9.05 -1.31 3.65
N GLY A 87 9.91 -0.78 2.78
CA GLY A 87 10.38 -1.47 1.60
C GLY A 87 11.55 -0.76 0.93
N PHE A 88 12.01 -1.34 -0.15
CA PHE A 88 13.06 -0.79 -1.02
C PHE A 88 12.42 0.00 -2.15
N ILE A 89 12.99 1.17 -2.46
CA ILE A 89 12.67 1.90 -3.69
C ILE A 89 13.21 1.07 -4.86
N VAL A 90 12.32 0.51 -5.66
CA VAL A 90 12.70 -0.36 -6.79
C VAL A 90 12.63 0.34 -8.13
N SER A 91 11.88 1.44 -8.21
CA SER A 91 11.81 2.28 -9.39
C SER A 91 11.36 3.68 -9.02
N VAL A 92 11.94 4.68 -9.66
CA VAL A 92 11.53 6.08 -9.56
C VAL A 92 10.93 6.48 -10.91
N TYR A 93 9.70 7.00 -10.92
CA TYR A 93 9.09 7.44 -12.16
C TYR A 93 9.92 8.56 -12.77
N THR A 94 10.24 8.41 -14.05
CA THR A 94 10.85 9.44 -14.87
C THR A 94 10.05 9.54 -16.14
N ALA A 95 9.50 10.72 -16.44
CA ALA A 95 8.81 10.95 -17.70
C ALA A 95 9.76 10.67 -18.87
N ARG A 96 9.30 9.90 -19.85
CA ARG A 96 10.07 9.55 -21.05
C ARG A 96 9.40 10.08 -22.31
N ASN A 97 10.20 10.60 -23.22
CA ASN A 97 9.73 11.07 -24.53
C ASN A 97 9.42 9.88 -25.46
N PRO A 98 8.85 10.10 -26.66
CA PRO A 98 8.55 9.00 -27.60
C PRO A 98 9.75 8.14 -28.03
N ARG A 99 10.98 8.62 -27.79
CA ARG A 99 12.23 7.89 -28.05
C ARG A 99 12.73 7.09 -26.84
N GLY A 100 11.99 7.09 -25.74
CA GLY A 100 12.34 6.41 -24.49
C GLY A 100 13.40 7.12 -23.65
N LEU A 101 13.77 8.36 -23.98
CA LEU A 101 14.75 9.15 -23.22
C LEU A 101 14.05 9.97 -22.14
N PRO A 102 14.71 10.28 -21.00
CA PRO A 102 14.18 11.22 -20.01
C PRO A 102 13.74 12.52 -20.68
N CYS A 103 12.53 12.97 -20.34
CA CYS A 103 11.97 14.18 -20.92
C CYS A 103 12.79 15.42 -20.54
N THR A 104 13.03 16.27 -21.53
CA THR A 104 13.54 17.62 -21.33
C THR A 104 12.42 18.65 -21.49
N GLU A 105 12.63 19.89 -21.03
CA GLU A 105 11.66 20.98 -21.24
C GLU A 105 11.30 21.19 -22.73
N ALA A 106 12.23 20.89 -23.64
CA ALA A 106 12.02 20.99 -25.08
C ALA A 106 11.07 19.92 -25.63
N ASP A 107 10.98 18.76 -24.99
CA ASP A 107 10.17 17.62 -25.47
C ASP A 107 8.67 17.79 -25.17
N ARG A 108 8.28 18.77 -24.32
CA ARG A 108 6.88 19.04 -23.90
C ARG A 108 6.09 17.77 -23.57
N CYS A 109 6.73 16.85 -22.85
CA CYS A 109 6.10 15.59 -22.46
C CYS A 109 4.88 15.82 -21.57
N VAL A 110 3.88 14.96 -21.71
CA VAL A 110 2.82 14.83 -20.70
C VAL A 110 3.46 14.17 -19.49
N GLU A 111 3.82 14.97 -18.49
CA GLU A 111 4.42 14.50 -17.25
C GLU A 111 3.33 13.88 -16.38
N GLU A 112 3.43 12.59 -16.05
CA GLU A 112 2.62 12.05 -14.96
C GLU A 112 3.10 12.62 -13.63
N ARG A 113 2.22 12.62 -12.63
CA ARG A 113 2.59 13.08 -11.28
C ARG A 113 3.80 12.27 -10.76
N PRO A 114 4.78 12.92 -10.12
CA PRO A 114 5.92 12.20 -9.56
C PRO A 114 5.49 11.12 -8.57
N HIS A 115 6.01 9.92 -8.77
CA HIS A 115 5.78 8.78 -7.91
C HIS A 115 7.01 7.85 -7.89
N ILE A 116 7.10 7.05 -6.83
CA ILE A 116 8.07 5.95 -6.75
C ILE A 116 7.33 4.63 -6.56
N TYR A 117 8.03 3.55 -6.82
CA TYR A 117 7.59 2.19 -6.52
C TYR A 117 8.46 1.61 -5.42
N ILE A 118 7.82 1.13 -4.35
CA ILE A 118 8.46 0.40 -3.26
C ILE A 118 8.08 -1.07 -3.28
N SER A 119 8.95 -1.94 -2.78
CA SER A 119 8.72 -3.38 -2.70
C SER A 119 9.41 -4.00 -1.48
N ASP A 120 8.94 -5.17 -1.03
CA ASP A 120 9.58 -5.94 0.04
C ASP A 120 10.98 -6.47 -0.35
N ASN A 121 11.27 -6.59 -1.65
CA ASN A 121 12.56 -7.00 -2.19
C ASN A 121 13.22 -5.89 -3.03
N ARG A 122 14.51 -5.66 -2.83
CA ARG A 122 15.33 -4.65 -3.52
C ARG A 122 15.39 -4.85 -5.04
N THR A 123 15.35 -6.08 -5.52
CA THR A 123 15.47 -6.39 -6.96
C THR A 123 14.12 -6.68 -7.61
N GLU A 124 13.01 -6.40 -6.94
CA GLU A 124 11.67 -6.67 -7.49
C GLU A 124 11.42 -5.84 -8.73
N ARG A 125 10.87 -6.47 -9.76
CA ARG A 125 10.54 -5.85 -11.06
C ARG A 125 9.12 -6.20 -11.54
N ASP A 126 8.39 -7.04 -10.81
CA ASP A 126 6.99 -7.35 -11.03
C ASP A 126 6.09 -6.21 -10.52
N PRO A 127 5.35 -5.48 -11.40
CA PRO A 127 4.47 -4.39 -10.99
C PRO A 127 3.39 -4.82 -9.99
N ALA A 128 2.95 -6.09 -10.00
CA ALA A 128 1.94 -6.57 -9.07
C ALA A 128 2.44 -6.62 -7.60
N LYS A 129 3.77 -6.72 -7.41
CA LYS A 129 4.41 -6.78 -6.09
C LYS A 129 4.96 -5.43 -5.64
N MET A 130 4.94 -4.44 -6.51
CA MET A 130 5.29 -3.08 -6.18
C MET A 130 4.11 -2.30 -5.65
N MET A 131 4.37 -1.35 -4.77
CA MET A 131 3.42 -0.35 -4.31
C MET A 131 3.85 1.03 -4.74
N MET A 132 2.93 1.75 -5.36
CA MET A 132 3.15 3.15 -5.71
C MET A 132 3.06 4.04 -4.47
N VAL A 133 4.03 4.96 -4.34
CA VAL A 133 4.01 6.06 -3.37
C VAL A 133 3.93 7.36 -4.16
N THR A 134 2.97 8.21 -3.83
CA THR A 134 2.67 9.43 -4.58
C THR A 134 2.25 10.59 -3.69
N GLY A 135 2.11 11.79 -4.27
CA GLY A 135 1.56 12.96 -3.60
C GLY A 135 2.57 13.70 -2.72
N TYR A 136 3.86 13.44 -2.91
CA TYR A 136 4.96 14.16 -2.26
C TYR A 136 5.43 15.38 -3.05
N ALA A 137 5.09 15.48 -4.33
CA ALA A 137 5.34 16.63 -5.20
C ALA A 137 4.24 16.71 -6.27
N THR A 138 4.03 17.91 -6.79
CA THR A 138 3.05 18.16 -7.86
C THR A 138 3.68 17.93 -9.24
N PHE A 139 4.96 18.28 -9.37
CA PHE A 139 5.74 18.26 -10.60
C PHE A 139 7.21 17.94 -10.31
N GLN A 140 7.95 17.43 -11.31
CA GLN A 140 9.35 17.05 -11.19
C GLN A 140 10.26 18.21 -10.78
N HIS A 141 9.99 19.43 -11.25
CA HIS A 141 10.81 20.61 -10.91
C HIS A 141 10.82 20.93 -9.41
N GLU A 142 9.77 20.57 -8.66
CA GLU A 142 9.74 20.75 -7.20
C GLU A 142 10.76 19.83 -6.52
N ILE A 143 10.92 18.61 -7.03
CA ILE A 143 11.90 17.63 -6.54
C ILE A 143 13.31 18.09 -6.88
N GLU A 144 13.52 18.58 -8.09
CA GLU A 144 14.83 19.09 -8.53
C GLU A 144 15.24 20.33 -7.73
N ALA A 145 14.31 21.25 -7.47
CA ALA A 145 14.51 22.40 -6.61
C ALA A 145 14.86 21.98 -5.18
N ALA A 146 14.14 21.01 -4.61
CA ALA A 146 14.43 20.47 -3.28
C ALA A 146 15.82 19.82 -3.22
N ARG A 147 16.17 18.99 -4.21
CA ARG A 147 17.50 18.36 -4.33
C ARG A 147 18.62 19.39 -4.51
N SER A 148 18.37 20.46 -5.26
CA SER A 148 19.32 21.58 -5.44
C SER A 148 19.53 22.36 -4.14
N ALA A 149 18.45 22.65 -3.42
CA ALA A 149 18.50 23.29 -2.11
C ALA A 149 19.28 22.45 -1.09
N ALA A 150 19.02 21.14 -1.03
CA ALA A 150 19.76 20.22 -0.17
C ALA A 150 21.26 20.18 -0.50
N ARG A 151 21.62 20.09 -1.79
CA ARG A 151 23.03 20.10 -2.25
C ARG A 151 23.76 21.40 -1.95
N SER A 152 23.06 22.53 -1.96
CA SER A 152 23.61 23.84 -1.60
C SER A 152 23.64 24.10 -0.09
N GLY A 153 23.18 23.16 0.74
CA GLY A 153 23.07 23.33 2.18
C GLY A 153 21.98 24.33 2.61
N ARG A 154 21.09 24.73 1.69
CA ARG A 154 20.00 25.65 1.97
C ARG A 154 18.94 24.94 2.81
N GLN A 155 18.88 25.31 4.08
CA GLN A 155 17.89 24.79 5.01
C GLN A 155 16.49 25.37 4.72
N PRO A 156 15.41 24.60 4.97
CA PRO A 156 14.07 25.14 4.99
C PRO A 156 13.97 26.30 5.98
N THR A 157 13.26 27.35 5.59
CA THR A 157 13.00 28.49 6.49
C THR A 157 12.12 28.07 7.67
N ALA A 158 12.17 28.79 8.78
CA ALA A 158 11.30 28.53 9.94
C ALA A 158 9.81 28.55 9.56
N ALA A 159 9.42 29.41 8.62
CA ALA A 159 8.05 29.44 8.08
C ALA A 159 7.69 28.16 7.31
N GLN A 160 8.60 27.62 6.50
CA GLN A 160 8.40 26.34 5.81
C GLN A 160 8.31 25.18 6.80
N LEU A 161 9.18 25.15 7.82
CA LEU A 161 9.12 24.13 8.87
C LEU A 161 7.81 24.20 9.65
N ALA A 162 7.32 25.40 9.95
CA ALA A 162 6.02 25.59 10.60
C ALA A 162 4.86 25.10 9.72
N GLN A 163 4.91 25.34 8.40
CA GLN A 163 3.90 24.85 7.46
C GLN A 163 3.92 23.32 7.32
N ILE A 164 5.10 22.70 7.33
CA ILE A 164 5.25 21.25 7.32
C ILE A 164 4.71 20.65 8.63
N ALA A 165 5.07 21.22 9.78
CA ALA A 165 4.58 20.79 11.08
C ALA A 165 3.05 20.96 11.22
N ALA A 166 2.48 21.98 10.58
CA ALA A 166 1.03 22.21 10.51
C ALA A 166 0.33 21.33 9.44
N GLY A 167 1.06 20.51 8.69
CA GLY A 167 0.51 19.66 7.63
C GLY A 167 -0.01 20.42 6.40
N LEU A 168 0.33 21.71 6.28
CA LEU A 168 -0.08 22.57 5.15
C LEU A 168 0.76 22.30 3.89
N VAL A 169 1.99 21.85 4.07
CA VAL A 169 2.93 21.51 2.99
C VAL A 169 3.54 20.15 3.30
N LYS A 170 3.55 19.26 2.32
CA LYS A 170 4.21 17.95 2.44
C LYS A 170 5.72 18.11 2.17
N PRO A 171 6.60 17.48 2.96
CA PRO A 171 8.04 17.56 2.73
C PRO A 171 8.42 16.80 1.46
N VAL A 172 8.99 17.50 0.49
CA VAL A 172 9.47 16.89 -0.77
C VAL A 172 10.75 16.08 -0.50
N PRO A 173 10.75 14.75 -0.75
CA PRO A 173 11.91 13.90 -0.56
C PRO A 173 13.07 14.29 -1.48
N THR A 174 14.28 14.29 -0.94
CA THR A 174 15.50 14.58 -1.71
C THR A 174 16.37 13.35 -1.96
N ASP A 175 16.07 12.26 -1.28
CA ASP A 175 16.83 11.02 -1.14
C ASP A 175 16.04 9.78 -1.62
N PHE A 176 14.96 10.01 -2.37
CA PHE A 176 14.23 8.95 -3.08
C PHE A 176 15.02 8.47 -4.29
N ASP A 177 16.00 7.61 -4.04
CA ASP A 177 16.85 7.01 -5.05
C ASP A 177 16.64 5.50 -5.12
N GLU A 178 16.70 4.95 -6.33
CA GLU A 178 16.51 3.51 -6.55
C GLU A 178 17.55 2.69 -5.76
N GLY A 179 17.08 1.69 -5.04
CA GLY A 179 17.87 0.83 -4.16
C GLY A 179 17.92 1.29 -2.70
N ALA A 180 17.42 2.50 -2.37
CA ALA A 180 17.28 2.93 -0.98
C ALA A 180 16.21 2.11 -0.24
N GLU A 181 16.42 1.90 1.05
CA GLU A 181 15.46 1.28 1.96
C GLU A 181 14.78 2.37 2.77
N VAL A 182 13.45 2.38 2.75
CA VAL A 182 12.63 3.46 3.29
C VAL A 182 11.45 2.94 4.08
N VAL A 183 11.14 3.61 5.18
CA VAL A 183 9.86 3.49 5.88
C VAL A 183 9.02 4.70 5.51
N VAL A 184 8.02 4.49 4.65
CA VAL A 184 7.12 5.55 4.16
C VAL A 184 5.88 5.58 5.04
N THR A 185 5.52 6.78 5.50
CA THR A 185 4.26 7.04 6.20
C THR A 185 3.31 7.76 5.26
N GLY A 186 2.12 7.21 5.07
CA GLY A 186 1.13 7.78 4.16
C GLY A 186 -0.24 7.14 4.28
N ASN A 187 -1.25 7.74 3.68
CA ASN A 187 -2.59 7.17 3.66
C ASN A 187 -2.65 6.04 2.64
N PHE A 188 -2.97 4.83 3.09
CA PHE A 188 -3.15 3.69 2.20
C PHE A 188 -4.54 3.76 1.54
N THR A 189 -4.59 4.02 0.24
CA THR A 189 -5.84 4.26 -0.51
C THR A 189 -5.76 3.62 -1.88
N ARG A 190 -6.89 3.45 -2.57
CA ARG A 190 -6.92 3.05 -3.99
C ARG A 190 -6.83 4.24 -4.94
N ARG A 191 -7.13 5.44 -4.44
CA ARG A 191 -7.12 6.68 -5.21
C ARG A 191 -6.58 7.80 -4.33
N ALA A 192 -5.47 8.40 -4.74
CA ALA A 192 -4.90 9.58 -4.09
C ALA A 192 -5.65 10.85 -4.51
N ALA A 193 -5.55 11.90 -3.68
CA ALA A 193 -6.12 13.21 -3.98
C ALA A 193 -5.59 13.83 -5.29
N ASN A 194 -4.37 13.45 -5.71
CA ASN A 194 -3.76 13.93 -6.96
C ASN A 194 -4.25 13.21 -8.23
N GLY A 195 -5.24 12.30 -8.10
CA GLY A 195 -5.89 11.62 -9.22
C GLY A 195 -5.28 10.26 -9.58
N GLN A 196 -4.08 9.93 -9.09
CA GLN A 196 -3.49 8.61 -9.31
C GLN A 196 -4.26 7.53 -8.57
N ALA A 197 -4.33 6.34 -9.16
CA ALA A 197 -5.08 5.22 -8.64
C ALA A 197 -4.39 3.90 -8.94
N ASP A 198 -4.52 2.95 -8.01
CA ASP A 198 -4.04 1.58 -8.14
C ASP A 198 -5.05 0.65 -7.44
N SER A 199 -5.47 -0.42 -8.13
CA SER A 199 -6.42 -1.40 -7.61
C SER A 199 -5.86 -2.19 -6.43
N ASN A 200 -4.55 -2.40 -6.40
CA ASN A 200 -3.82 -3.05 -5.31
C ASN A 200 -3.48 -2.08 -4.17
N GLY A 201 -3.91 -0.82 -4.28
CA GLY A 201 -3.63 0.23 -3.32
C GLY A 201 -2.26 0.87 -3.51
N LEU A 202 -2.23 2.16 -3.18
CA LEU A 202 -1.09 3.07 -3.20
C LEU A 202 -0.97 3.76 -1.84
N LEU A 203 0.19 4.36 -1.58
CA LEU A 203 0.40 5.26 -0.45
C LEU A 203 0.37 6.71 -0.90
N GLU A 204 -0.58 7.47 -0.37
CA GLU A 204 -0.52 8.93 -0.44
C GLU A 204 0.43 9.44 0.65
N TYR A 205 1.60 9.89 0.21
CA TYR A 205 2.73 10.27 1.03
C TYR A 205 2.38 11.37 2.06
N THR A 206 2.91 11.20 3.26
CA THR A 206 2.94 12.20 4.34
C THR A 206 4.38 12.49 4.76
N SER A 207 5.16 11.45 5.05
CA SER A 207 6.56 11.54 5.46
C SER A 207 7.30 10.23 5.18
N HIS A 208 8.62 10.21 5.36
CA HIS A 208 9.38 8.98 5.31
C HIS A 208 10.60 9.05 6.24
N THR A 209 11.25 7.90 6.42
CA THR A 209 12.59 7.78 6.97
C THR A 209 13.38 6.85 6.08
N THR A 210 14.57 7.27 5.66
CA THR A 210 15.48 6.44 4.88
C THR A 210 16.38 5.67 5.85
N THR A 211 16.16 4.36 5.92
CA THR A 211 16.89 3.46 6.83
C THR A 211 18.26 3.12 6.27
N THR A 212 18.32 2.86 4.96
CA THR A 212 19.55 2.56 4.23
C THR A 212 19.57 3.39 2.94
N PRO A 213 20.55 4.30 2.73
CA PRO A 213 20.66 5.04 1.48
C PRO A 213 20.87 4.13 0.27
N ALA A 214 20.54 4.63 -0.92
CA ALA A 214 20.79 3.90 -2.16
C ALA A 214 22.29 3.58 -2.31
N PRO A 215 22.64 2.38 -2.81
CA PRO A 215 24.03 2.06 -3.11
C PRO A 215 24.57 3.04 -4.15
N PRO A 216 25.83 3.50 -4.03
CA PRO A 216 26.42 4.38 -5.03
C PRO A 216 26.36 3.72 -6.40
N PRO A 217 26.10 4.50 -7.47
CA PRO A 217 26.03 3.94 -8.82
C PRO A 217 27.35 3.22 -9.13
N ALA A 218 27.26 2.03 -9.74
CA ALA A 218 28.41 1.15 -9.98
C ALA A 218 29.57 1.80 -10.76
N ASN A 219 29.33 2.97 -11.36
CA ASN A 219 30.29 3.76 -12.13
C ASN A 219 30.54 5.17 -11.56
N ALA A 220 30.32 5.42 -10.26
CA ALA A 220 30.75 6.68 -9.67
C ALA A 220 32.29 6.76 -9.75
N PRO A 221 32.88 7.77 -10.43
CA PRO A 221 34.32 7.96 -10.38
C PRO A 221 34.70 8.18 -8.91
N ARG A 222 35.63 7.35 -8.41
CA ARG A 222 36.27 7.60 -7.11
C ARG A 222 36.90 8.99 -7.19
N ARG A 223 36.34 9.94 -6.45
CA ARG A 223 36.99 11.23 -6.20
C ARG A 223 38.10 11.03 -5.19
#